data_AF-A0A3B0XYR9-F1
#
_entry.id   AF-A0A3B0XYR9-F1
#
_cell.length_a   1.000
_cell.length_b   1.000
_cell.length_c   1.000
_cell.angle_alpha   90.00
_cell.angle_beta   90.00
_cell.angle_gamma   90.00
#
_symmetry.space_group_name_H-M   'P 1'
#
loop_
_entity.id
_entity.type
_entity.pdbx_description
1 polymer ?
#
loop_
_entity_poly.entity_id
_entity_poly.type
_entity_poly.pdbx_seq_one_letter_code
_entity_poly.pdbx_strand_id
1 'polypeptide(L)'
;MIADRTKMTRNIPDEIPEEFWKIIESLRTSKNSFSQVFDSLDETEIIRFAWNYEESALQMKMYFESTYEFSEDSVDEFCFWIVSQGEEYYRQLWEKCEFQIVTNMNSELQYQADPGFYSAACDAFYQRTGEEVPEKNDDLFY
;
A
#
# COMPACT_ATOMS: atom_id res chain seq x y z
N MET A 1 -17.05 -24.52 16.11
CA MET A 1 -16.70 -24.75 14.71
C MET A 1 -15.48 -23.91 14.43
N ILE A 2 -14.34 -24.58 14.17
CA ILE A 2 -13.08 -23.92 13.87
C ILE A 2 -13.19 -23.55 12.40
N ALA A 3 -13.20 -22.25 12.08
CA ALA A 3 -13.18 -21.79 10.71
C ALA A 3 -12.00 -22.43 10.00
N ASP A 4 -12.29 -23.08 8.88
CA ASP A 4 -11.31 -23.69 8.00
C ASP A 4 -10.34 -22.58 7.57
N ARG A 5 -9.13 -22.62 8.12
CA ARG A 5 -8.02 -21.72 7.78
C ARG A 5 -7.51 -22.13 6.41
N THR A 6 -8.35 -22.01 5.40
CA THR A 6 -7.97 -22.14 4.01
C THR A 6 -6.81 -21.19 3.81
N LYS A 7 -5.61 -21.78 3.74
CA LYS A 7 -4.38 -21.12 3.30
C LYS A 7 -4.75 -20.15 2.20
N MET A 8 -4.23 -18.92 2.31
CA MET A 8 -4.23 -17.87 1.29
C MET A 8 -3.57 -18.38 0.00
N THR A 9 -4.20 -19.35 -0.67
CA THR A 9 -3.78 -19.80 -1.99
C THR A 9 -4.51 -18.94 -2.99
N ARG A 10 -4.05 -17.71 -3.12
CA ARG A 10 -3.58 -17.13 -4.39
C ARG A 10 -3.08 -15.71 -4.16
N ASN A 11 -1.82 -15.54 -4.56
CA ASN A 11 -0.99 -14.35 -4.63
C ASN A 11 -0.39 -13.90 -3.29
N ILE A 12 0.89 -14.19 -3.15
CA ILE A 12 1.72 -13.94 -1.97
C ILE A 12 2.25 -12.50 -2.09
N PRO A 13 2.53 -11.77 -0.98
CA PRO A 13 3.32 -10.53 -1.02
C PRO A 13 4.68 -10.66 -1.72
N ASP A 14 5.15 -11.88 -2.04
CA ASP A 14 6.32 -12.15 -2.88
C ASP A 14 6.14 -11.69 -4.34
N GLU A 15 4.93 -11.34 -4.76
CA GLU A 15 4.65 -10.74 -6.08
C GLU A 15 4.92 -9.21 -6.10
N ILE A 16 4.97 -8.56 -4.93
CA ILE A 16 5.26 -7.13 -4.86
C ILE A 16 6.78 -6.94 -4.94
N PRO A 17 7.30 -6.19 -5.93
CA PRO A 17 8.74 -6.05 -6.16
C PRO A 17 9.50 -5.50 -4.94
N GLU A 18 10.72 -6.00 -4.69
CA GLU A 18 11.59 -5.50 -3.61
C GLU A 18 11.91 -4.01 -3.79
N GLU A 19 12.01 -3.53 -5.04
CA GLU A 19 12.23 -2.12 -5.36
C GLU A 19 11.11 -1.22 -4.83
N PHE A 20 9.86 -1.68 -4.86
CA PHE A 20 8.73 -0.94 -4.30
C PHE A 20 8.90 -0.74 -2.78
N TRP A 21 9.25 -1.81 -2.07
CA TRP A 21 9.45 -1.75 -0.62
C TRP A 21 10.64 -0.87 -0.22
N LYS A 22 11.70 -0.83 -1.04
CA LYS A 22 12.83 0.09 -0.85
C LYS A 22 12.41 1.56 -0.97
N ILE A 23 11.50 1.88 -1.89
CA ILE A 23 10.95 3.24 -2.02
C ILE A 23 10.10 3.58 -0.79
N ILE A 24 9.25 2.67 -0.34
CA ILE A 24 8.45 2.87 0.90
C ILE A 24 9.37 3.13 2.10
N GLU A 25 10.39 2.30 2.31
CA GLU A 25 11.32 2.49 3.42
C GLU A 25 12.08 3.82 3.33
N SER A 26 12.44 4.24 2.12
CA SER A 26 13.03 5.55 1.88
C SER A 26 12.06 6.68 2.24
N LEU A 27 10.78 6.59 1.84
CA LEU A 27 9.75 7.58 2.18
C LEU A 27 9.49 7.65 3.70
N ARG A 28 9.52 6.51 4.40
CA ARG A 28 9.30 6.43 5.85
C ARG A 28 10.42 7.03 6.67
N THR A 29 11.67 6.78 6.27
CA THR A 29 12.87 7.14 7.04
C THR A 29 13.48 8.47 6.62
N SER A 30 13.13 8.96 5.43
CA SER A 30 13.62 10.22 4.90
C SER A 30 13.14 11.40 5.75
N LYS A 31 14.09 12.21 6.22
CA LYS A 31 13.79 13.56 6.75
C LYS A 31 13.45 14.56 5.66
N ASN A 32 13.65 14.18 4.40
CA ASN A 32 13.36 15.00 3.23
C ASN A 32 11.89 14.86 2.81
N SER A 33 11.37 15.86 2.12
CA SER A 33 10.03 15.82 1.53
C SER A 33 9.88 14.64 0.56
N PHE A 34 8.67 14.10 0.44
CA PHE A 34 8.35 13.05 -0.55
C PHE A 34 8.80 13.42 -1.95
N SER A 35 8.72 14.71 -2.29
CA SER A 35 9.18 15.26 -3.57
C SER A 35 10.61 14.85 -3.88
N GLN A 36 11.54 14.83 -2.92
CA GLN A 36 12.94 14.48 -3.20
C GLN A 36 13.13 13.01 -3.55
N VAL A 37 12.33 12.12 -2.96
CA VAL A 37 12.35 10.70 -3.30
C VAL A 37 11.83 10.54 -4.71
N PHE A 38 10.67 11.11 -5.01
CA PHE A 38 10.08 11.01 -6.35
C PHE A 38 10.93 11.71 -7.42
N ASP A 39 11.58 12.84 -7.10
CA ASP A 39 12.56 13.56 -7.95
C ASP A 39 13.73 12.69 -8.42
N SER A 40 14.06 11.64 -7.66
CA SER A 40 15.11 10.70 -8.02
C SER A 40 14.65 9.53 -8.91
N LEU A 41 13.34 9.31 -9.01
CA LEU A 41 12.74 8.26 -9.83
C LEU A 41 12.43 8.80 -11.23
N ASP A 42 12.51 7.96 -12.26
CA ASP A 42 11.98 8.27 -13.58
C ASP A 42 10.44 8.12 -13.67
N GLU A 43 9.86 8.53 -14.79
CA GLU A 43 8.40 8.45 -15.00
C GLU A 43 7.86 7.02 -14.90
N THR A 44 8.60 6.03 -15.41
CA THR A 44 8.20 4.62 -15.38
C THR A 44 8.26 4.07 -13.96
N GLU A 45 9.27 4.46 -13.19
CA GLU A 45 9.42 4.08 -11.79
C GLU A 45 8.30 4.69 -10.92
N ILE A 46 7.88 5.93 -11.17
CA ILE A 46 6.75 6.55 -10.46
C ILE A 46 5.44 5.82 -10.78
N ILE A 47 5.18 5.52 -12.06
CA ILE A 47 3.99 4.75 -12.47
C ILE A 47 3.97 3.38 -11.78
N ARG A 48 5.09 2.65 -11.82
CA ARG A 48 5.22 1.34 -11.16
C ARG A 48 5.04 1.44 -9.66
N PHE A 49 5.55 2.49 -9.03
CA PHE A 49 5.32 2.72 -7.61
C PHE A 49 3.84 2.90 -7.31
N ALA A 50 3.14 3.78 -8.04
CA ALA A 50 1.72 4.06 -7.83
C ALA A 50 0.87 2.78 -8.00
N TRP A 51 1.11 2.01 -9.05
CA TRP A 51 0.42 0.74 -9.29
C TRP A 51 0.69 -0.30 -8.22
N ASN A 52 1.93 -0.45 -7.78
CA ASN A 52 2.27 -1.40 -6.72
C ASN A 52 1.65 -0.96 -5.38
N TYR A 53 1.57 0.34 -5.11
CA TYR A 53 0.94 0.87 -3.90
C TYR A 53 -0.55 0.56 -3.85
N GLU A 54 -1.25 0.87 -4.94
CA GLU A 54 -2.68 0.60 -5.09
C GLU A 54 -3.00 -0.89 -5.05
N GLU A 55 -2.24 -1.71 -5.80
CA GLU A 55 -2.40 -3.17 -5.80
C GLU A 55 -2.19 -3.76 -4.40
N SER A 56 -1.16 -3.32 -3.68
CA SER A 56 -0.88 -3.79 -2.32
C SER A 56 -2.02 -3.45 -1.37
N ALA A 57 -2.59 -2.25 -1.49
CA ALA A 57 -3.73 -1.81 -0.69
C ALA A 57 -5.00 -2.59 -1.06
N LEU A 58 -5.25 -2.85 -2.35
CA LEU A 58 -6.39 -3.62 -2.83
C LEU A 58 -6.35 -5.07 -2.32
N GLN A 59 -5.17 -5.70 -2.31
CA GLN A 59 -4.99 -7.04 -1.75
C GLN A 59 -5.40 -7.10 -0.28
N MET A 60 -5.07 -6.05 0.49
CA MET A 60 -5.53 -5.92 1.88
C MET A 60 -7.03 -5.63 1.96
N LYS A 61 -7.55 -4.72 1.14
CA LYS A 61 -8.97 -4.31 1.12
C LYS A 61 -9.92 -5.50 0.98
N MET A 62 -9.64 -6.40 0.04
CA MET A 62 -10.46 -7.60 -0.19
C MET A 62 -10.64 -8.45 1.09
N TYR A 63 -9.63 -8.46 1.95
CA TYR A 63 -9.71 -9.14 3.24
C TYR A 63 -10.60 -8.38 4.24
N PHE A 64 -10.45 -7.06 4.33
CA PHE A 64 -11.19 -6.22 5.29
C PHE A 64 -12.66 -6.07 4.96
N GLU A 65 -13.01 -5.83 3.70
CA GLU A 65 -14.40 -5.69 3.26
C GLU A 65 -15.21 -6.96 3.55
N SER A 66 -14.57 -8.13 3.44
CA SER A 66 -15.23 -9.41 3.72
C SER A 66 -15.43 -9.68 5.23
N THR A 67 -14.69 -8.97 6.09
CA THR A 67 -14.60 -9.29 7.52
C THR A 67 -15.28 -8.27 8.43
N TYR A 68 -15.42 -7.00 8.01
CA TYR A 68 -15.86 -5.91 8.88
C TYR A 68 -16.86 -4.95 8.21
N GLU A 69 -17.79 -4.42 9.00
CA GLU A 69 -18.73 -3.36 8.59
C GLU A 69 -18.09 -1.96 8.71
N PHE A 70 -16.96 -1.75 8.06
CA PHE A 70 -16.39 -0.40 7.89
C PHE A 70 -17.02 0.29 6.68
N SER A 71 -17.00 1.64 6.64
CA SER A 71 -17.28 2.35 5.38
C SER A 71 -16.15 2.08 4.39
N GLU A 72 -16.47 2.00 3.09
CA GLU A 72 -15.48 1.75 2.03
C GLU A 72 -14.28 2.71 2.12
N ASP A 73 -14.55 4.02 2.28
CA ASP A 73 -13.50 5.04 2.46
C ASP A 73 -12.59 4.76 3.68
N SER A 74 -13.15 4.24 4.78
CA SER A 74 -12.35 3.93 5.98
C SER A 74 -11.47 2.70 5.76
N VAL A 75 -11.91 1.76 4.91
CA VAL A 75 -11.11 0.58 4.56
C VAL A 75 -9.98 0.97 3.62
N ASP A 76 -10.24 1.84 2.64
CA ASP A 76 -9.23 2.28 1.67
C ASP A 76 -8.09 3.01 2.34
N GLU A 77 -8.40 4.03 3.14
CA GLU A 77 -7.37 4.76 3.87
C GLU A 77 -6.59 3.84 4.83
N PHE A 78 -7.28 2.88 5.47
CA PHE A 78 -6.64 1.92 6.35
C PHE A 78 -5.69 0.99 5.61
N CYS A 79 -6.07 0.51 4.43
CA CYS A 79 -5.22 -0.36 3.62
C CYS A 79 -4.01 0.40 3.09
N PHE A 80 -4.17 1.64 2.65
CA PHE A 80 -3.04 2.50 2.29
C PHE A 80 -2.11 2.76 3.48
N TRP A 81 -2.68 3.03 4.66
CA TRP A 81 -1.89 3.15 5.89
C TRP A 81 -1.09 1.88 6.18
N ILE A 82 -1.67 0.69 6.03
CA ILE A 82 -0.94 -0.59 6.22
C ILE A 82 0.27 -0.67 5.28
N VAL A 83 0.09 -0.38 3.98
CA VAL A 83 1.18 -0.40 3.00
C VAL A 83 2.27 0.60 3.37
N SER A 84 1.89 1.79 3.84
CA SER A 84 2.82 2.83 4.27
C SER A 84 3.70 2.44 5.47
N GLN A 85 3.31 1.42 6.25
CA GLN A 85 4.13 0.89 7.35
C GLN A 85 5.30 0.03 6.87
N GLY A 86 5.40 -0.25 5.57
CA GLY A 86 6.50 -1.02 4.98
C GLY A 86 6.29 -2.53 4.97
N GLU A 87 7.22 -3.21 4.31
CA GLU A 87 7.12 -4.62 3.94
C GLU A 87 6.92 -5.55 5.14
N GLU A 88 7.71 -5.36 6.20
CA GLU A 88 7.66 -6.24 7.37
C GLU A 88 6.28 -6.19 8.03
N TYR A 89 5.72 -4.99 8.23
CA TYR A 89 4.40 -4.83 8.82
C TYR A 89 3.30 -5.40 7.93
N TYR A 90 3.37 -5.12 6.63
CA TYR A 90 2.45 -5.66 5.62
C TYR A 90 2.42 -7.20 5.64
N ARG A 91 3.60 -7.84 5.59
CA ARG A 91 3.74 -9.30 5.61
C ARG A 91 3.31 -9.90 6.94
N GLN A 92 3.60 -9.26 8.07
CA GLN A 92 3.14 -9.74 9.38
C GLN A 92 1.61 -9.81 9.47
N LEU A 93 0.92 -8.79 8.97
CA LEU A 93 -0.55 -8.79 8.90
C LEU A 93 -1.08 -9.86 7.96
N TRP A 94 -0.44 -10.01 6.80
CA TRP A 94 -0.79 -11.03 5.81
C TRP A 94 -0.65 -12.44 6.39
N GLU A 95 0.54 -12.81 6.88
CA GLU A 95 0.86 -14.19 7.28
C GLU A 95 0.10 -14.67 8.51
N LYS A 96 -0.03 -13.79 9.52
CA LYS A 96 -0.52 -14.22 10.81
C LYS A 96 -2.04 -14.15 10.92
N CYS A 97 -2.73 -13.45 10.02
CA CYS A 97 -4.11 -13.02 10.23
C CYS A 97 -4.32 -12.47 11.67
N GLU A 98 -3.27 -11.90 12.29
CA GLU A 98 -3.27 -11.48 13.70
C GLU A 98 -3.95 -10.11 13.84
N PHE A 99 -5.21 -10.07 13.42
CA PHE A 99 -6.08 -8.91 13.43
C PHE A 99 -6.52 -8.44 14.81
N GLN A 100 -6.24 -9.22 15.85
CA GLN A 100 -6.46 -8.76 17.23
C GLN A 100 -5.62 -7.52 17.57
N ILE A 101 -4.52 -7.27 16.84
CA ILE A 101 -3.69 -6.06 16.94
C ILE A 101 -4.44 -4.83 16.41
N VAL A 102 -5.28 -5.02 15.39
CA VAL A 102 -6.03 -3.94 14.72
C VAL A 102 -7.36 -3.65 15.42
N THR A 103 -8.05 -4.66 15.97
CA THR A 103 -9.32 -4.46 16.70
C THR A 103 -9.15 -3.79 18.07
N ASN A 104 -7.93 -3.75 18.61
CA ASN A 104 -7.58 -2.92 19.77
C ASN A 104 -7.23 -1.47 19.34
N MET A 105 -7.93 -0.91 18.35
CA MET A 105 -7.87 0.49 17.90
C MET A 105 -8.22 1.55 18.99
N ASN A 106 -8.25 1.14 20.27
CA ASN A 106 -8.28 1.99 21.46
C ASN A 106 -7.03 1.86 22.35
N SER A 107 -6.06 1.03 22.03
CA SER A 107 -4.80 0.92 22.78
C SER A 107 -3.59 0.98 21.84
N GLU A 108 -3.00 2.16 21.77
CA GLU A 108 -1.58 2.42 21.44
C GLU A 108 -1.10 2.36 19.97
N LEU A 109 -1.78 1.68 19.05
CA LEU A 109 -1.56 1.90 17.61
C LEU A 109 -2.53 2.99 17.13
N GLN A 110 -2.12 4.25 17.23
CA GLN A 110 -2.85 5.36 16.64
C GLN A 110 -2.85 5.17 15.13
N TYR A 111 -3.97 4.73 14.56
CA TYR A 111 -4.22 4.95 13.14
C TYR A 111 -3.96 6.44 12.87
N GLN A 112 -2.93 6.71 12.08
CA GLN A 112 -2.69 8.01 11.51
C GLN A 112 -3.18 7.90 10.07
N ALA A 113 -3.81 8.93 9.54
CA ALA A 113 -4.23 8.95 8.15
C ALA A 113 -3.05 8.56 7.23
N ASP A 114 -3.35 7.97 6.07
CA ASP A 114 -2.35 7.66 5.05
C ASP A 114 -1.38 8.85 4.90
N PRO A 115 -0.06 8.62 4.99
CA PRO A 115 0.91 9.71 4.90
C PRO A 115 0.91 10.42 3.54
N GLY A 116 0.12 9.93 2.56
CA GLY A 116 -0.04 10.56 1.26
C GLY A 116 1.01 10.11 0.25
N PHE A 117 1.63 8.94 0.44
CA PHE A 117 2.68 8.44 -0.47
C PHE A 117 2.13 8.23 -1.89
N TYR A 118 0.91 7.72 -2.01
CA TYR A 118 0.23 7.57 -3.30
C TYR A 118 -0.03 8.92 -3.96
N SER A 119 -0.66 9.84 -3.23
CA SER A 119 -0.94 11.20 -3.73
C SER A 119 0.33 11.90 -4.17
N ALA A 120 1.42 11.77 -3.40
CA ALA A 120 2.70 12.38 -3.73
C ALA A 120 3.33 11.80 -4.99
N ALA A 121 3.16 10.50 -5.26
CA ALA A 121 3.59 9.89 -6.51
C ALA A 121 2.79 10.44 -7.71
N CYS A 122 1.47 10.51 -7.58
CA CYS A 122 0.59 11.07 -8.61
C CYS A 122 0.89 12.55 -8.88
N ASP A 123 1.07 13.34 -7.84
CA ASP A 123 1.44 14.76 -7.94
C ASP A 123 2.79 14.93 -8.64
N ALA A 124 3.79 14.11 -8.28
CA ALA A 124 5.11 14.15 -8.90
C ALA A 124 5.07 13.79 -10.39
N PHE A 125 4.26 12.80 -10.78
CA PHE A 125 4.04 12.47 -12.18
C PHE A 125 3.38 13.63 -12.94
N TYR A 126 2.25 14.13 -12.41
CA TYR A 126 1.50 15.22 -13.03
C TYR A 126 2.33 16.49 -13.21
N GLN A 127 3.16 16.84 -12.22
CA GLN A 127 4.05 18.01 -12.32
C GLN A 127 5.07 17.89 -13.46
N ARG A 128 5.44 16.66 -13.86
CA ARG A 128 6.43 16.42 -14.93
C ARG A 128 5.82 16.33 -16.30
N THR A 129 4.73 15.60 -16.42
CA THR A 129 4.13 15.24 -17.71
C THR A 129 2.97 16.15 -18.07
N GLY A 130 2.31 16.76 -17.07
CA GLY A 130 1.03 17.44 -17.22
C GLY A 130 -0.15 16.47 -17.38
N GLU A 131 0.07 15.18 -17.14
CA GLU A 131 -0.90 14.10 -17.32
C GLU A 131 -1.10 13.32 -16.00
N GLU A 132 -2.24 12.66 -15.85
CA GLU A 132 -2.49 11.77 -14.71
C GLU A 132 -1.70 10.46 -14.87
N VAL A 133 -1.38 9.79 -13.76
CA VAL A 133 -0.77 8.46 -13.80
C VAL A 133 -1.72 7.54 -14.59
N PRO A 134 -1.25 6.86 -15.64
CA PRO A 134 -2.09 5.98 -16.42
C PRO A 134 -2.66 4.88 -15.53
N GLU A 135 -3.93 4.53 -15.74
CA GLU A 135 -4.51 3.34 -15.13
C GLU A 135 -3.68 2.11 -15.50
N LYS A 136 -3.60 1.16 -14.57
CA LYS A 136 -2.94 -0.13 -14.80
C LYS A 136 -3.72 -0.92 -15.85
N ASN A 137 -3.36 -0.73 -17.12
CA ASN A 137 -3.81 -1.54 -18.24
C ASN A 137 -2.64 -2.41 -18.71
N ASP A 138 -2.88 -3.73 -18.78
CA ASP A 138 -1.87 -4.78 -18.93
C ASP A 138 -0.96 -4.68 -20.18
N ASP A 139 -1.29 -3.83 -21.16
CA ASP A 139 -0.66 -3.82 -22.47
C ASP A 139 0.55 -2.86 -22.63
N LEU A 140 0.82 -1.97 -21.68
CA LEU A 140 1.80 -0.89 -21.88
C LEU A 140 3.18 -1.10 -21.24
N PHE A 141 3.35 -2.03 -20.28
CA PHE A 141 4.57 -2.08 -19.45
C PHE A 141 5.09 -3.47 -19.03
N TYR A 142 4.61 -4.55 -19.68
CA TYR A 142 5.25 -5.88 -19.69
C TYR A 142 6.10 -6.06 -20.96
#